data_AF-R7KQR4-F1
#
_entry.id   AF-R7KQR4-F1
#
_cell.length_a   1.000
_cell.length_b   1.000
_cell.length_c   1.000
_cell.angle_alpha   90.00
_cell.angle_beta   90.00
_cell.angle_gamma   90.00
#
_symmetry.space_group_name_H-M   'P 1'
#
loop_
_entity.id
_entity.type
_entity.pdbx_description
1 polymer ?
#
loop_
_entity_poly.entity_id
_entity_poly.type
_entity_poly.pdbx_seq_one_letter_code
_entity_poly.pdbx_strand_id
1 'polypeptide(L)'
;MFERKKYQQEIKRCRATIEEIERKRSRSQSALVQAILLQEEPNEADVEWFNKYTGEISACRNHMAEMQKKLDAYMAEKQDKKKKKK
;
A
#
# COMPACT_ATOMS: atom_id res chain seq x y z
N MET A 1 -15.92 0.73 -19.08
CA MET A 1 -16.24 -0.42 -18.17
C MET A 1 -14.97 -1.17 -17.82
N PHE A 2 -14.12 -1.42 -18.81
CA PHE A 2 -12.81 -2.07 -18.65
C PHE A 2 -11.85 -1.26 -17.75
N GLU A 3 -11.73 0.06 -17.91
CA GLU A 3 -10.79 0.86 -17.09
C GLU A 3 -11.17 0.88 -15.61
N ARG A 4 -12.47 1.01 -15.31
CA ARG A 4 -12.98 0.92 -13.93
C ARG A 4 -12.58 -0.40 -13.27
N LYS A 5 -12.84 -1.53 -13.94
CA LYS A 5 -12.51 -2.87 -13.42
C LYS A 5 -11.00 -3.03 -13.25
N LYS A 6 -10.20 -2.51 -14.20
CA LYS A 6 -8.74 -2.51 -14.11
C LYS A 6 -8.25 -1.79 -12.86
N TYR A 7 -8.66 -0.53 -12.63
CA TYR A 7 -8.23 0.22 -11.45
C TYR A 7 -8.67 -0.45 -10.14
N GLN A 8 -9.89 -0.97 -10.08
CA GLN A 8 -10.37 -1.70 -8.91
C GLN A 8 -9.57 -2.99 -8.63
N GLN A 9 -9.18 -3.73 -9.66
CA GLN A 9 -8.34 -4.93 -9.51
C GLN A 9 -6.93 -4.57 -9.04
N GLU A 10 -6.32 -3.53 -9.60
CA GLU A 10 -4.99 -3.07 -9.17
C GLU A 10 -5.01 -2.60 -7.72
N ILE A 11 -6.02 -1.83 -7.30
CA ILE A 11 -6.20 -1.45 -5.89
C ILE A 11 -6.33 -2.68 -4.99
N LYS A 12 -7.10 -3.70 -5.41
CA LYS A 12 -7.24 -4.95 -4.66
C LYS A 12 -5.90 -5.69 -4.55
N ARG A 13 -5.12 -5.74 -5.62
CA ARG A 13 -3.77 -6.34 -5.61
C ARG A 13 -2.84 -5.60 -4.66
N CYS A 14 -2.79 -4.27 -4.73
CA CYS A 14 -1.99 -3.47 -3.81
C CYS A 14 -2.34 -3.75 -2.34
N ARG A 15 -3.62 -3.85 -2.00
CA ARG A 15 -4.05 -4.17 -0.62
C ARG A 15 -3.53 -5.53 -0.17
N ALA A 16 -3.66 -6.56 -1.01
CA ALA A 16 -3.16 -7.90 -0.69
C ALA A 16 -1.62 -7.91 -0.54
N THR A 17 -0.92 -7.19 -1.41
CA THR A 17 0.54 -7.06 -1.34
C THR A 17 0.99 -6.32 -0.08
N ILE A 18 0.32 -5.22 0.29
CA ILE A 18 0.59 -4.51 1.55
C ILE A 18 0.41 -5.44 2.74
N GLU A 19 -0.70 -6.18 2.80
CA GLU A 19 -0.98 -7.12 3.89
C GLU A 19 0.10 -8.21 3.99
N GLU A 20 0.55 -8.75 2.86
CA GLU A 20 1.62 -9.75 2.83
C GLU A 20 2.95 -9.17 3.33
N ILE A 21 3.31 -7.96 2.91
CA ILE A 21 4.55 -7.30 3.34
C ILE A 21 4.47 -6.93 4.82
N GLU A 22 3.32 -6.48 5.32
CA GLU A 22 3.11 -6.18 6.74
C GLU A 22 3.29 -7.43 7.61
N ARG A 23 2.81 -8.60 7.15
CA ARG A 23 3.08 -9.89 7.82
C ARG A 23 4.58 -10.20 7.88
N LYS A 24 5.32 -9.97 6.79
CA LYS A 24 6.79 -10.17 6.76
C LYS A 24 7.53 -9.18 7.67
N ARG A 25 7.11 -7.92 7.68
CA ARG A 25 7.68 -6.85 8.52
C ARG A 25 7.44 -7.11 10.00
N SER A 26 6.35 -7.78 10.38
CA SER A 26 6.01 -8.04 11.78
C SER A 26 7.16 -8.67 12.56
N ARG A 27 7.94 -9.55 11.94
CA ARG A 27 9.08 -10.20 12.61
C ARG A 27 10.16 -9.20 13.00
N SER A 28 10.66 -8.44 12.03
CA SER A 28 11.73 -7.46 12.31
C SER A 28 11.21 -6.34 13.20
N GLN A 29 9.95 -5.94 13.06
CA GLN A 29 9.31 -4.99 13.97
C GLN A 29 9.31 -5.49 15.43
N SER A 30 8.94 -6.75 15.67
CA SER A 30 8.97 -7.33 17.03
C SER A 30 10.38 -7.38 17.61
N ALA A 31 11.39 -7.76 16.82
CA ALA A 31 12.78 -7.78 17.25
C ALA A 31 13.29 -6.37 17.61
N LEU A 32 12.98 -5.37 16.78
CA LEU A 32 13.35 -3.97 17.07
C LEU A 32 12.66 -3.44 18.33
N VAL A 33 11.37 -3.73 18.52
CA VAL A 33 10.65 -3.33 19.74
C VAL A 33 11.25 -4.01 20.97
N GLN A 34 11.63 -5.28 20.88
CA GLN A 34 12.27 -6.00 21.98
C GLN A 34 13.62 -5.38 22.37
N ALA A 35 14.48 -5.08 21.40
CA ALA A 35 15.77 -4.42 21.64
C ALA A 35 15.58 -3.08 22.36
N ILE A 36 14.61 -2.28 21.94
CA ILE A 36 14.26 -1.00 22.59
C ILE A 36 13.83 -1.22 24.05
N LEU A 37 12.97 -2.21 24.32
CA LEU A 37 12.48 -2.50 25.67
C LEU A 37 13.60 -2.99 26.61
N LEU A 38 14.57 -3.72 26.07
CA LEU A 38 15.73 -4.22 26.82
C LEU A 38 16.89 -3.22 26.90
N GLN A 39 16.76 -2.04 26.26
CA GLN A 39 17.84 -1.07 26.10
C GLN A 39 19.09 -1.66 25.43
N GLU A 40 18.88 -2.62 24.53
CA GLU A 40 19.92 -3.26 23.74
C GLU A 40 20.01 -2.59 22.36
N GLU A 41 21.19 -2.70 21.75
CA GLU A 41 21.37 -2.28 20.37
C GLU A 41 20.63 -3.26 19.43
N PRO A 42 19.75 -2.76 18.54
CA PRO A 42 19.01 -3.62 17.64
C PRO A 42 19.94 -4.32 16.65
N ASN A 43 19.61 -5.56 16.28
CA ASN A 43 20.34 -6.29 15.26
C ASN A 43 20.24 -5.59 13.90
N GLU A 44 21.38 -5.37 13.24
CA GLU A 44 21.44 -4.68 11.94
C GLU A 44 20.55 -5.33 10.88
N ALA A 45 20.48 -6.66 10.82
CA ALA A 45 19.65 -7.35 9.85
C ALA A 45 18.16 -7.07 10.07
N ASP A 46 17.71 -7.03 11.33
CA ASP A 46 16.32 -6.68 11.64
C ASP A 46 16.00 -5.23 11.27
N VAL A 47 16.95 -4.30 11.46
CA VAL A 47 16.82 -2.90 11.00
C VAL A 47 16.68 -2.85 9.48
N GLU A 48 17.56 -3.52 8.74
CA GLU A 48 17.51 -3.57 7.28
C GLU A 48 16.19 -4.16 6.76
N TRP A 49 15.74 -5.29 7.33
CA TRP A 49 14.48 -5.91 6.93
C TRP A 49 13.29 -5.01 7.23
N PHE A 50 13.25 -4.37 8.39
CA PHE A 50 12.19 -3.42 8.74
C PHE A 50 12.14 -2.25 7.76
N ASN A 51 13.29 -1.65 7.45
CA ASN A 51 13.39 -0.53 6.52
C ASN A 51 12.99 -0.93 5.11
N LYS A 52 13.46 -2.08 4.63
CA LYS A 52 13.09 -2.62 3.32
C LYS A 52 11.58 -2.79 3.19
N TYR A 53 10.95 -3.53 4.10
CA TYR A 53 9.51 -3.77 4.03
C TYR A 53 8.69 -2.49 4.21
N THR A 54 9.15 -1.55 5.05
CA THR A 54 8.51 -0.23 5.19
C THR A 54 8.57 0.57 3.89
N GLY A 55 9.71 0.51 3.17
CA GLY A 55 9.86 1.11 1.85
C GLY A 55 8.92 0.49 0.82
N GLU A 56 8.85 -0.84 0.76
CA GLU A 56 7.97 -1.58 -0.16
C GLU A 56 6.48 -1.27 0.10
N ILE A 57 6.05 -1.26 1.38
CA ILE A 57 4.69 -0.85 1.77
C ILE A 57 4.40 0.58 1.32
N SER A 58 5.34 1.50 1.51
CA SER A 58 5.16 2.92 1.14
C SER A 58 5.02 3.07 -0.38
N ALA A 59 5.85 2.39 -1.16
CA ALA A 59 5.75 2.37 -2.62
C ALA A 59 4.39 1.80 -3.07
N CYS A 60 3.93 0.71 -2.47
CA CYS A 60 2.65 0.09 -2.79
C CYS A 60 1.46 1.00 -2.43
N ARG A 61 1.51 1.68 -1.28
CA ARG A 61 0.50 2.67 -0.86
C ARG A 61 0.43 3.85 -1.82
N ASN A 62 1.58 4.35 -2.27
CA ASN A 62 1.64 5.43 -3.27
C ASN A 62 1.00 5.01 -4.59
N HIS A 63 1.33 3.80 -5.08
CA HIS A 63 0.72 3.26 -6.28
C HIS A 63 -0.79 3.07 -6.14
N MET A 64 -1.25 2.54 -5.00
CA MET A 64 -2.68 2.40 -4.70
C MET A 64 -3.40 3.75 -4.70
N ALA A 65 -2.82 4.78 -4.10
CA ALA A 65 -3.39 6.13 -4.09
C ALA A 65 -3.49 6.72 -5.51
N GLU A 66 -2.49 6.47 -6.36
CA GLU A 66 -2.53 6.87 -7.77
C GLU A 66 -3.67 6.16 -8.53
N MET A 67 -3.83 4.84 -8.35
CA MET A 67 -4.93 4.08 -8.97
C MET A 67 -6.30 4.55 -8.48
N GLN A 68 -6.43 4.90 -7.20
CA GLN A 68 -7.66 5.46 -6.64
C GLN A 68 -8.01 6.81 -7.28
N LYS A 69 -7.02 7.71 -7.42
CA LYS A 69 -7.22 8.99 -8.12
C LYS A 69 -7.70 8.79 -9.56
N LYS A 70 -7.10 7.85 -10.30
CA LYS A 70 -7.51 7.52 -11.68
C LYS A 70 -8.94 6.96 -11.73
N LEU A 71 -9.31 6.12 -10.77
CA LEU A 71 -10.66 5.59 -10.66
C LEU A 71 -11.68 6.71 -10.39
N ASP A 72 -11.38 7.60 -9.46
CA ASP A 72 -12.27 8.69 -9.08
C ASP A 72 -12.48 9.67 -10.24
N ALA A 73 -11.39 10.05 -10.94
CA ALA A 73 -11.46 10.88 -12.14
C ALA A 73 -12.30 10.23 -13.24
N TYR A 74 -12.11 8.93 -13.51
CA TYR A 74 -12.92 8.19 -14.48
C TYR A 74 -14.41 8.20 -14.10
N MET A 75 -14.73 8.04 -12.81
CA MET A 75 -16.11 8.04 -12.34
C MET A 75 -16.76 9.42 -12.47
N ALA A 76 -16.04 10.49 -12.16
CA ALA A 76 -16.49 11.88 -12.31
C ALA A 76 -16.82 12.20 -13.79
N GLU A 77 -15.91 11.88 -14.72
CA GLU A 77 -16.14 12.11 -16.16
C GLU A 77 -17.40 11.40 -16.69
N LYS A 78 -17.67 10.18 -16.21
CA LYS A 78 -18.86 9.42 -16.62
C LYS A 78 -20.13 10.04 -16.06
N GLN A 79 -20.10 10.61 -14.86
CA GLN A 79 -21.25 11.31 -14.27
C GLN A 79 -21.58 12.59 -15.04
N ASP A 80 -20.57 13.39 -15.41
CA ASP A 80 -20.77 14.63 -16.16
C ASP A 80 -21.31 14.38 -17.57
N LYS A 81 -20.81 13.36 -18.27
CA LYS A 81 -21.33 12.94 -19.58
C LYS A 81 -22.79 12.47 -19.51
N LYS A 82 -23.21 11.90 -18.37
CA LYS A 82 -24.60 11.48 -18.15
C LYS A 82 -25.52 12.68 -17.88
N LYS A 83 -25.05 13.70 -17.15
CA LYS A 83 -25.80 14.94 -16.91
C LYS A 83 -26.01 15.76 -18.18
N LYS A 84 -25.00 15.88 -19.05
CA LYS A 84 -25.10 16.61 -20.34
C LYS A 84 -25.99 15.94 -21.40
N LYS A 85 -26.36 14.67 -21.20
CA LYS A 85 -27.24 13.90 -22.11
C LYS A 85 -28.70 13.83 -21.62
N LYS A 86 -29.00 14.42 -20.47
CA LYS A 86 -30.35 14.63 -19.95
C LYS A 86 -30.72 16.09 -20.14
#